data_AF-A0AAE0JH46-F1
#
_entry.id   AF-A0AAE0JH46-F1
#
_cell.length_a   1.000
_cell.length_b   1.000
_cell.length_c   1.000
_cell.angle_alpha   90.00
_cell.angle_beta   90.00
_cell.angle_gamma   90.00
#
_symmetry.space_group_name_H-M   'P 1'
#
loop_
_entity.id
_entity.type
_entity.pdbx_description
1 polymer ?
#
loop_
_entity_poly.entity_id
_entity_poly.type
_entity_poly.pdbx_seq_one_letter_code
_entity_poly.pdbx_strand_id
1 'polypeptide(L)'
;MSPSTMGCAVCNNLQPDEETPYRYTSPEALRSSSKNGCPHCSFILDASVHLSLSSPSNSHGERPIFISLQPSTDSTIMWTTVNGETKYIQICTPLGHPPAWPGIPRGLELSPSPNSDEAFEFIKSQLQECDANHPQCKIPNPKPPTRLIDVNPSACSPESVRFVETSSLPLITEGEIPYIALGYCWGTSKTVTTVTANYQTYK
;
A
#
# COMPACT_ATOMS: atom_id res chain seq x y z
N MET A 1 24.36 -8.17 36.71
CA MET A 1 23.03 -8.70 36.33
C MET A 1 22.25 -7.54 35.77
N SER A 2 22.21 -7.41 34.45
CA SER A 2 21.43 -6.35 33.79
C SER A 2 19.95 -6.71 33.90
N PRO A 3 19.07 -5.76 34.26
CA PRO A 3 17.64 -6.05 34.36
C PRO A 3 17.15 -6.41 32.96
N SER A 4 16.62 -7.63 32.82
CA SER A 4 15.86 -8.04 31.64
C SER A 4 14.78 -7.00 31.41
N THR A 5 14.90 -6.21 30.34
CA THR A 5 13.92 -5.20 29.96
C THR A 5 12.61 -5.93 29.66
N MET A 6 11.72 -6.07 30.65
CA MET A 6 10.43 -6.72 30.44
C MET A 6 9.71 -5.96 29.35
N GLY A 7 9.45 -6.64 28.22
CA GLY A 7 8.67 -6.09 27.13
C GLY A 7 7.27 -5.70 27.60
N CYS A 8 6.67 -4.68 27.00
CA CYS A 8 5.28 -4.36 27.28
C CYS A 8 4.38 -5.56 26.89
N ALA A 9 3.62 -6.11 27.84
CA ALA A 9 2.74 -7.26 27.57
C ALA A 9 1.64 -6.99 26.53
N VAL A 10 1.36 -5.71 26.25
CA VAL A 10 0.28 -5.28 25.33
C VAL A 10 0.77 -5.20 23.88
N CYS A 11 1.96 -4.65 23.65
CA CYS A 11 2.49 -4.40 22.30
C CYS A 11 3.84 -5.07 22.02
N ASN A 12 4.40 -5.78 23.01
CA ASN A 12 5.73 -6.37 22.98
C ASN A 12 6.85 -5.40 22.57
N ASN A 13 6.73 -4.12 22.94
CA ASN A 13 7.63 -3.04 22.49
C ASN A 13 7.77 -2.95 20.96
N LEU A 14 6.73 -3.37 20.22
CA LEU A 14 6.77 -3.58 18.77
C LEU A 14 8.00 -4.35 18.29
N GLN A 15 8.41 -5.36 19.05
CA GLN A 15 9.44 -6.30 18.63
C GLN A 15 8.81 -7.50 17.92
N PRO A 16 9.39 -7.94 16.78
CA PRO A 16 8.97 -9.16 16.13
C PRO A 16 9.27 -10.33 17.04
N ASP A 17 8.36 -11.29 17.07
CA ASP A 17 8.51 -12.54 17.78
C ASP A 17 8.59 -13.65 16.72
N GLU A 18 9.69 -14.41 16.72
CA GLU A 18 9.95 -15.45 15.72
C GLU A 18 8.94 -16.60 15.80
N GLU A 19 8.36 -16.86 16.97
CA GLU A 19 7.36 -17.92 17.17
C GLU A 19 5.93 -17.40 16.99
N THR A 20 5.67 -16.12 17.32
CA THR A 20 4.34 -15.52 17.25
C THR A 20 4.38 -14.11 16.65
N PRO A 21 4.48 -13.97 15.31
CA PRO A 21 4.70 -12.69 14.62
C PRO A 21 3.49 -11.74 14.70
N TYR A 22 2.41 -12.16 15.35
CA TYR A 22 1.20 -11.39 15.56
C TYR A 22 0.85 -11.25 17.04
N ARG A 23 0.26 -10.10 17.39
CA ARG A 23 -0.23 -9.77 18.73
C ARG A 23 -1.66 -9.25 18.66
N TYR A 24 -2.48 -9.70 19.61
CA TYR A 24 -3.84 -9.23 19.81
C TYR A 24 -3.87 -8.26 20.98
N THR A 25 -4.52 -7.11 20.80
CA THR A 25 -4.71 -6.12 21.86
C THR A 25 -6.04 -5.37 21.67
N SER A 26 -6.36 -4.44 22.56
CA SER A 26 -7.53 -3.56 22.46
C SER A 26 -7.13 -2.10 22.64
N PRO A 27 -7.94 -1.14 22.13
CA PRO A 27 -7.72 0.28 22.39
C PRO A 27 -7.63 0.60 23.90
N GLU A 28 -8.44 -0.04 24.74
CA GLU A 28 -8.38 0.09 26.20
C GLU A 28 -7.05 -0.41 26.79
N ALA A 29 -6.57 -1.60 26.38
CA ALA A 29 -5.30 -2.14 26.86
C ALA A 29 -4.12 -1.24 26.45
N LEU A 30 -4.15 -0.70 25.22
CA LEU A 30 -3.18 0.29 24.75
C LEU A 30 -3.25 1.58 25.57
N ARG A 31 -4.46 2.11 25.86
CA ARG A 31 -4.63 3.31 26.71
C ARG A 31 -4.10 3.10 28.12
N SER A 32 -4.37 1.94 28.72
CA SER A 32 -3.87 1.58 30.04
C SER A 32 -2.33 1.51 30.04
N SER A 33 -1.74 0.81 29.07
CA SER A 33 -0.28 0.71 28.98
C SER A 33 0.41 2.03 28.63
N SER A 34 -0.21 2.87 27.80
CA SER A 34 0.27 4.22 27.49
C SER A 34 0.28 5.11 28.75
N LYS A 35 -0.80 5.09 29.55
CA LYS A 35 -0.85 5.78 30.86
C LYS A 35 0.21 5.28 31.84
N ASN A 36 0.59 4.01 31.73
CA ASN A 36 1.68 3.40 32.51
C ASN A 36 3.08 3.65 31.90
N GLY A 37 3.19 4.49 30.86
CA GLY A 37 4.45 4.98 30.31
C GLY A 37 5.01 4.19 29.13
N CYS A 38 4.24 3.30 28.49
CA CYS A 38 4.73 2.60 27.29
C CYS A 38 4.69 3.52 26.05
N PRO A 39 5.84 3.93 25.48
CA PRO A 39 5.88 4.86 24.34
C PRO A 39 5.31 4.23 23.06
N HIS A 40 5.49 2.92 22.88
CA HIS A 40 4.95 2.18 21.74
C HIS A 40 3.42 2.16 21.74
N CYS A 41 2.81 1.95 22.91
CA CYS A 41 1.35 2.01 23.02
C CYS A 41 0.82 3.43 22.78
N SER A 42 1.55 4.46 23.21
CA SER A 42 1.21 5.86 22.87
C SER A 42 1.23 6.08 21.37
N PHE A 43 2.31 5.69 20.69
CA PHE A 43 2.42 5.83 19.24
C PHE A 43 1.28 5.15 18.47
N ILE A 44 0.89 3.93 18.85
CA ILE A 44 -0.21 3.22 18.19
C ILE A 44 -1.54 3.98 18.36
N LEU A 45 -1.77 4.55 19.55
CA LEU A 45 -2.96 5.38 19.81
C LEU A 45 -2.92 6.66 18.99
N ASP A 46 -1.78 7.36 18.97
CA ASP A 46 -1.58 8.59 18.23
C ASP A 46 -1.78 8.36 16.72
N ALA A 47 -1.27 7.26 16.18
CA ALA A 47 -1.51 6.84 14.80
C ALA A 47 -3.00 6.61 14.52
N SER A 48 -3.73 5.99 15.46
CA SER A 48 -5.17 5.75 15.30
C SER A 48 -5.99 7.05 15.28
N VAL A 49 -5.56 8.06 16.06
CA VAL A 49 -6.17 9.40 16.05
C VAL A 49 -5.83 10.12 14.74
N HIS A 50 -4.55 10.11 14.34
CA HIS A 50 -4.09 10.75 13.11
C HIS A 50 -4.81 10.23 11.86
N LEU A 51 -5.02 8.91 11.79
CA LEU A 51 -5.68 8.25 10.67
C LEU A 51 -7.22 8.18 10.81
N SER A 52 -7.79 8.84 11.83
CA SER A 52 -9.23 8.85 12.09
C SER A 52 -9.87 7.45 12.18
N LEU A 53 -9.14 6.48 12.77
CA LEU A 53 -9.57 5.09 12.93
C LEU A 53 -10.48 4.88 14.15
N SER A 54 -10.51 5.87 15.04
CA SER A 54 -11.31 5.89 16.25
C SER A 54 -12.56 6.76 16.06
N SER A 55 -13.73 6.25 16.44
CA SER A 55 -14.96 7.05 16.56
C SER A 55 -15.20 7.42 18.03
N PRO A 56 -15.80 8.58 18.34
CA PRO A 56 -16.27 8.89 19.70
C PRO A 56 -17.26 7.80 20.15
N SER A 57 -16.80 7.01 21.13
CA SER A 57 -17.54 6.07 21.97
C SER A 57 -19.03 5.94 21.68
N ASN A 58 -19.49 4.79 21.19
CA ASN A 58 -20.89 4.38 21.37
C ASN A 58 -21.01 2.84 21.38
N SER A 59 -21.28 2.32 22.58
CA SER A 59 -22.14 1.18 22.94
C SER A 59 -21.96 -0.23 22.35
N HIS A 60 -21.08 -0.45 21.36
CA HIS A 60 -20.66 -1.79 20.97
C HIS A 60 -19.21 -2.00 21.40
N GLY A 61 -18.95 -3.06 22.18
CA GLY A 61 -17.65 -3.36 22.79
C GLY A 61 -16.47 -3.19 21.82
N GLU A 62 -15.34 -2.74 22.36
CA GLU A 62 -14.15 -2.43 21.57
C GLU A 62 -13.68 -3.65 20.76
N ARG A 63 -13.37 -3.43 19.49
CA ARG A 63 -12.86 -4.49 18.61
C ARG A 63 -11.36 -4.71 18.84
N PRO A 64 -10.88 -5.95 18.67
CA PRO A 64 -9.45 -6.26 18.80
C PRO A 64 -8.64 -5.57 17.70
N ILE A 65 -7.45 -5.12 18.09
CA ILE A 65 -6.38 -4.63 17.21
C ILE A 65 -5.39 -5.78 17.04
N PHE A 66 -4.95 -5.97 15.81
CA PHE A 66 -3.99 -6.99 15.43
C PHE A 66 -2.71 -6.31 14.98
N ILE A 67 -1.61 -6.60 15.65
CA ILE A 67 -0.29 -6.07 15.32
C ILE A 67 0.50 -7.20 14.70
N SER A 68 0.94 -7.05 13.45
CA SER A 68 1.75 -8.03 12.72
C SER A 68 3.10 -7.40 12.37
N LEU A 69 4.16 -7.93 12.97
CA LEU A 69 5.52 -7.43 12.76
C LEU A 69 6.33 -8.51 12.07
N GLN A 70 6.55 -8.33 10.78
CA GLN A 70 7.39 -9.23 10.00
C GLN A 70 8.74 -8.55 9.72
N PRO A 71 9.86 -9.17 10.13
CA PRO A 71 11.20 -8.59 9.93
C PRO A 71 11.57 -8.31 8.46
N SER A 72 10.94 -8.98 7.50
CA SER A 72 11.44 -9.08 6.11
C SER A 72 10.50 -8.58 5.02
N THR A 73 9.26 -8.26 5.33
CA THR A 73 8.23 -7.95 4.31
C THR A 73 7.54 -6.64 4.64
N ASP A 74 6.77 -6.58 5.73
CA ASP A 74 6.06 -5.38 6.18
C ASP A 74 5.73 -5.43 7.67
N SER A 75 5.87 -4.30 8.36
CA SER A 75 5.28 -4.10 9.70
C SER A 75 3.91 -3.46 9.53
N THR A 76 2.85 -4.17 9.94
CA THR A 76 1.47 -3.73 9.77
C THR A 76 0.68 -3.78 11.07
N ILE A 77 -0.14 -2.77 11.31
CA ILE A 77 -1.20 -2.80 12.32
C ILE A 77 -2.53 -2.91 11.58
N MET A 78 -3.23 -4.00 11.82
CA MET A 78 -4.58 -4.20 11.36
C MET A 78 -5.56 -3.73 12.44
N TRP A 79 -6.37 -2.74 12.08
CA TRP A 79 -7.31 -2.07 12.97
C TRP A 79 -8.74 -2.24 12.44
N THR A 80 -9.59 -2.92 13.19
CA THR A 80 -11.00 -3.05 12.83
C THR A 80 -11.80 -1.91 13.44
N THR A 81 -12.31 -1.03 12.61
CA THR A 81 -13.11 0.11 13.03
C THR A 81 -14.51 -0.32 13.51
N VAL A 82 -15.24 0.58 14.16
CA VAL A 82 -16.57 0.29 14.73
C VAL A 82 -17.60 -0.16 13.70
N ASN A 83 -17.51 0.37 12.47
CA ASN A 83 -18.40 0.02 11.35
C ASN A 83 -18.10 -1.38 10.76
N GLY A 84 -17.04 -2.05 11.25
CA GLY A 84 -16.59 -3.35 10.79
C GLY A 84 -15.62 -3.34 9.61
N GLU A 85 -15.19 -2.17 9.18
CA GLU A 85 -14.13 -2.02 8.19
C GLU A 85 -12.77 -2.29 8.83
N THR A 86 -12.00 -3.18 8.20
CA THR A 86 -10.62 -3.46 8.55
C THR A 86 -9.69 -2.51 7.81
N LYS A 87 -8.86 -1.79 8.55
CA LYS A 87 -7.81 -0.93 8.00
C LYS A 87 -6.44 -1.54 8.27
N TYR A 88 -5.53 -1.43 7.32
CA TYR A 88 -4.14 -1.84 7.46
C TYR A 88 -3.27 -0.59 7.51
N ILE A 89 -2.50 -0.44 8.57
CA ILE A 89 -1.55 0.65 8.78
C ILE A 89 -0.16 0.06 8.59
N GLN A 90 0.55 0.44 7.54
CA GLN A 90 1.95 0.08 7.38
C GLN A 90 2.80 1.05 8.20
N ILE A 91 3.74 0.52 8.98
CA ILE A 91 4.69 1.30 9.76
C ILE A 91 6.07 1.10 9.17
N CYS A 92 6.75 2.21 8.89
CA CYS A 92 8.13 2.19 8.43
C CYS A 92 8.93 3.33 9.05
N THR A 93 10.24 3.16 9.08
CA THR A 93 11.19 4.24 9.36
C THR A 93 11.57 4.88 8.02
N PRO A 94 11.52 6.21 7.86
CA PRO A 94 11.95 6.84 6.61
C PRO A 94 13.38 6.44 6.23
N LEU A 95 13.62 6.22 4.94
CA LEU A 95 14.95 5.91 4.43
C LEU A 95 15.95 7.01 4.82
N GLY A 96 17.21 6.62 5.10
CA GLY A 96 18.25 7.54 5.58
C GLY A 96 18.22 7.84 7.09
N HIS A 97 17.18 7.40 7.81
CA HIS A 97 17.10 7.54 9.26
C HIS A 97 17.53 6.25 9.98
N PRO A 98 18.09 6.35 11.21
CA PRO A 98 18.30 5.17 12.05
C PRO A 98 16.95 4.50 12.31
N PRO A 99 16.88 3.14 12.36
CA PRO A 99 15.64 2.43 12.65
C PRO A 99 14.96 2.99 13.89
N ALA A 100 13.67 3.30 13.79
CA ALA A 100 12.91 3.78 14.94
C ALA A 100 12.96 2.75 16.07
N TRP A 101 12.58 1.49 15.78
CA TRP A 101 12.59 0.36 16.72
C TRP A 101 12.99 -0.97 16.03
N PRO A 102 13.50 -1.97 16.79
CA PRO A 102 13.76 -3.31 16.25
C PRO A 102 12.47 -3.96 15.75
N GLY A 103 12.33 -4.14 14.43
CA GLY A 103 11.14 -4.73 13.81
C GLY A 103 10.48 -3.85 12.76
N ILE A 104 10.64 -2.53 12.85
CA ILE A 104 10.09 -1.59 11.86
C ILE A 104 11.05 -1.53 10.66
N PRO A 105 10.62 -1.92 9.45
CA PRO A 105 11.46 -1.83 8.28
C PRO A 105 11.70 -0.36 7.90
N ARG A 106 12.78 -0.12 7.16
CA ARG A 106 12.94 1.17 6.49
C ARG A 106 12.05 1.19 5.25
N GLY A 107 11.27 2.25 5.11
CA GLY A 107 10.41 2.49 3.96
C GLY A 107 10.83 3.75 3.24
N LEU A 108 10.55 3.79 1.94
CA LEU A 108 10.69 5.04 1.19
C LEU A 108 9.51 5.95 1.54
N GLU A 109 9.80 7.21 1.81
CA GLU A 109 8.76 8.22 1.92
C GLU A 109 8.22 8.49 0.52
N LEU A 110 6.95 8.12 0.31
CA LEU A 110 6.26 8.35 -0.95
C LEU A 110 5.59 9.73 -0.90
N SER A 111 5.50 10.38 -2.06
CA SER A 111 4.75 11.62 -2.16
C SER A 111 3.29 11.39 -1.74
N PRO A 112 2.71 12.29 -0.93
CA PRO A 112 1.30 12.21 -0.55
C PRO A 112 0.36 12.48 -1.75
N SER A 113 0.88 13.03 -2.85
CA SER A 113 0.10 13.33 -4.05
C SER A 113 0.48 12.38 -5.20
N PRO A 114 -0.43 11.50 -5.66
CA PRO A 114 -0.12 10.51 -6.70
C PRO A 114 0.12 11.12 -8.09
N ASN A 115 -0.17 12.41 -8.28
CA ASN A 115 0.05 13.17 -9.51
C ASN A 115 1.24 14.14 -9.41
N SER A 116 2.11 13.98 -8.41
CA SER A 116 3.31 14.80 -8.24
C SER A 116 4.48 14.28 -9.08
N ASP A 117 5.41 15.17 -9.42
CA ASP A 117 6.63 14.81 -10.13
C ASP A 117 7.45 13.79 -9.34
N GLU A 118 7.49 13.91 -8.00
CA GLU A 118 8.18 12.97 -7.12
C GLU A 118 7.58 11.56 -7.21
N ALA A 119 6.25 11.43 -7.28
CA ALA A 119 5.59 10.14 -7.46
C ALA A 119 5.93 9.52 -8.82
N PHE A 120 5.95 10.32 -9.89
CA PHE A 120 6.33 9.85 -11.23
C PHE A 120 7.80 9.43 -11.31
N GLU A 121 8.72 10.20 -10.73
CA GLU A 121 10.14 9.86 -10.66
C GLU A 121 10.37 8.58 -9.85
N PHE A 122 9.66 8.41 -8.73
CA PHE A 122 9.69 7.16 -7.99
C PHE A 122 9.26 5.97 -8.86
N ILE A 123 8.08 6.04 -9.50
CA ILE A 123 7.58 4.94 -10.35
C ILE A 123 8.58 4.60 -11.47
N LYS A 124 9.15 5.60 -12.13
CA LYS A 124 10.18 5.40 -13.17
C LYS A 124 11.40 4.67 -12.60
N SER A 125 11.88 5.07 -11.42
CA SER A 125 13.03 4.43 -10.78
C SER A 125 12.76 2.96 -10.45
N GLN A 126 11.55 2.63 -9.96
CA GLN A 126 11.18 1.26 -9.62
C GLN A 126 11.04 0.38 -10.86
N LEU A 127 10.51 0.92 -11.96
CA LEU A 127 10.45 0.21 -13.25
C LEU A 127 11.85 -0.07 -13.78
N GLN A 128 12.74 0.92 -13.75
CA GLN A 128 14.14 0.76 -14.15
C GLN A 128 14.86 -0.30 -13.31
N GLU A 129 14.67 -0.28 -11.99
CA GLU A 129 15.24 -1.28 -11.08
C GLU A 129 14.74 -2.70 -11.41
N CYS A 130 13.43 -2.84 -11.63
CA CYS A 130 12.81 -4.11 -12.00
C CYS A 130 13.39 -4.64 -13.33
N ASP A 131 13.51 -3.77 -14.34
CA ASP A 131 14.05 -4.14 -15.65
C ASP A 131 15.54 -4.48 -15.60
N ALA A 132 16.32 -3.82 -14.75
CA ALA A 132 17.76 -4.04 -14.64
C ALA A 132 18.08 -5.29 -13.80
N ASN A 133 17.39 -5.48 -12.68
CA ASN A 133 17.85 -6.37 -11.60
C ASN A 133 16.88 -7.53 -11.29
N HIS A 134 15.66 -7.55 -11.84
CA HIS A 134 14.68 -8.61 -11.58
C HIS A 134 14.32 -9.42 -12.85
N PRO A 135 15.20 -10.30 -13.35
CA PRO A 135 14.93 -11.10 -14.54
C PRO A 135 13.67 -11.97 -14.41
N GLN A 136 13.33 -12.43 -13.20
CA GLN A 136 12.11 -13.18 -12.90
C GLN A 136 10.82 -12.36 -13.09
N CYS A 137 10.90 -11.03 -13.04
CA CYS A 137 9.76 -10.16 -13.30
C CYS A 137 9.50 -9.97 -14.80
N LYS A 138 10.46 -10.33 -15.66
CA LYS A 138 10.30 -10.22 -17.12
C LYS A 138 9.52 -11.42 -17.65
N ILE A 139 8.37 -11.13 -18.24
CA ILE A 139 7.56 -12.12 -18.95
C ILE A 139 8.14 -12.27 -20.37
N PRO A 140 8.62 -13.45 -20.78
CA PRO A 140 9.07 -13.65 -22.14
C PRO A 140 7.88 -13.59 -23.11
N ASN A 141 8.03 -12.82 -24.19
CA ASN A 141 7.02 -12.68 -25.26
C ASN A 141 5.61 -12.34 -24.72
N PRO A 142 5.44 -11.23 -23.98
CA PRO A 142 4.16 -10.88 -23.42
C PRO A 142 3.16 -10.61 -24.55
N LYS A 143 2.03 -11.32 -24.53
CA LYS A 143 0.94 -11.04 -25.46
C LYS A 143 0.13 -9.85 -24.92
N PRO A 144 -0.02 -8.75 -25.67
CA PRO A 144 -0.90 -7.67 -25.25
C PRO A 144 -2.35 -8.17 -25.11
N PRO A 145 -3.16 -7.56 -24.23
CA PRO A 145 -4.60 -7.76 -24.23
C PRO A 145 -5.20 -7.48 -25.61
N THR A 146 -6.41 -7.97 -25.89
CA THR A 146 -7.12 -7.72 -27.17
C THR A 146 -7.49 -6.25 -27.39
N ARG A 147 -7.38 -5.45 -26.32
CA ARG A 147 -7.91 -4.11 -26.18
C ARG A 147 -6.94 -3.28 -25.34
N LEU A 148 -6.50 -2.14 -25.86
CA LEU A 148 -5.58 -1.22 -25.18
C LEU A 148 -6.17 0.18 -25.12
N ILE A 149 -5.64 1.00 -24.22
CA ILE A 149 -5.90 2.44 -24.15
C ILE A 149 -4.61 3.12 -24.60
N ASP A 150 -4.67 3.83 -25.72
CA ASP A 150 -3.60 4.70 -26.19
C ASP A 150 -3.75 6.04 -25.46
N VAL A 151 -2.79 6.35 -24.60
CA VAL A 151 -2.74 7.58 -23.81
C VAL A 151 -1.90 8.68 -24.46
N ASN A 152 -1.38 8.46 -25.67
CA ASN A 152 -0.57 9.44 -26.41
C ASN A 152 -0.65 9.32 -27.94
N PRO A 153 -1.78 9.63 -28.59
CA PRO A 153 -1.87 9.68 -30.05
C PRO A 153 -1.13 10.85 -30.69
N SER A 154 -0.83 11.91 -29.95
CA SER A 154 -0.06 13.08 -30.39
C SER A 154 0.08 14.05 -29.22
N ALA A 155 1.31 14.47 -28.90
CA ALA A 155 1.71 15.24 -27.73
C ALA A 155 1.12 16.68 -27.62
N CYS A 156 -0.01 16.98 -28.28
CA CYS A 156 -0.55 18.35 -28.41
C CYS A 156 -2.03 18.51 -28.02
N SER A 157 -2.76 17.46 -27.63
CA SER A 157 -4.10 17.66 -27.03
C SER A 157 -4.47 16.62 -25.97
N PRO A 158 -5.12 17.03 -24.86
CA PRO A 158 -5.62 16.13 -23.81
C PRO A 158 -6.86 15.31 -24.22
N GLU A 159 -7.41 15.50 -25.43
CA GLU A 159 -8.55 14.74 -25.98
C GLU A 159 -8.13 13.42 -26.66
N SER A 160 -6.92 12.96 -26.38
CA SER A 160 -6.25 11.96 -27.20
C SER A 160 -6.27 10.56 -26.56
N VAL A 161 -6.92 10.36 -25.41
CA VAL A 161 -7.10 8.99 -24.91
C VAL A 161 -8.08 8.23 -25.81
N ARG A 162 -7.60 7.16 -26.47
CA ARG A 162 -8.45 6.36 -27.37
C ARG A 162 -8.31 4.86 -27.13
N PHE A 163 -9.36 4.17 -27.49
CA PHE A 163 -9.46 2.73 -27.44
C PHE A 163 -8.83 2.12 -28.70
N VAL A 164 -7.93 1.16 -28.53
CA VAL A 164 -7.25 0.49 -29.64
C VAL A 164 -7.51 -1.01 -29.60
N GLU A 165 -7.98 -1.56 -30.71
CA GLU A 165 -8.00 -3.02 -30.90
C GLU A 165 -6.60 -3.48 -31.28
N THR A 166 -6.04 -4.41 -30.52
CA THR A 166 -4.67 -4.90 -30.75
C THR A 166 -4.51 -5.58 -32.11
N SER A 167 -5.60 -6.14 -32.66
CA SER A 167 -5.64 -6.68 -34.03
C SER A 167 -5.53 -5.62 -35.13
N SER A 168 -5.77 -4.35 -34.81
CA SER A 168 -5.66 -3.23 -35.75
C SER A 168 -4.28 -2.56 -35.73
N LEU A 169 -3.43 -2.91 -34.77
CA LEU A 169 -2.05 -2.46 -34.75
C LEU A 169 -1.26 -3.15 -35.87
N PRO A 170 -0.25 -2.47 -36.46
CA PRO A 170 0.66 -3.11 -37.39
C PRO A 170 1.18 -4.42 -36.80
N LEU A 171 1.49 -5.39 -37.65
CA LEU A 171 2.18 -6.63 -37.26
C LEU A 171 3.60 -6.28 -36.81
N ILE A 172 3.70 -5.65 -35.65
CA ILE A 172 4.91 -5.58 -34.87
C ILE A 172 5.12 -7.02 -34.40
N THR A 173 6.35 -7.52 -34.53
CA THR A 173 6.74 -8.87 -34.17
C THR A 173 6.14 -9.26 -32.82
N GLU A 174 5.56 -10.47 -32.71
CA GLU A 174 4.89 -10.91 -31.48
C GLU A 174 5.78 -10.63 -30.24
N GLY A 175 5.35 -9.71 -29.37
CA GLY A 175 6.09 -9.35 -28.15
C GLY A 175 6.65 -7.92 -28.06
N GLU A 176 6.46 -7.08 -29.09
CA GLU A 176 7.10 -5.75 -29.15
C GLU A 176 6.19 -4.54 -28.87
N ILE A 177 4.91 -4.73 -28.51
CA ILE A 177 4.05 -3.61 -28.08
C ILE A 177 4.25 -3.41 -26.57
N PRO A 178 5.02 -2.40 -26.12
CA PRO A 178 5.10 -2.10 -24.70
C PRO A 178 3.72 -1.62 -24.23
N TYR A 179 3.22 -2.24 -23.18
CA TYR A 179 2.01 -1.82 -22.50
C TYR A 179 2.22 -1.90 -20.99
N ILE A 180 1.48 -1.07 -20.26
CA ILE A 180 1.46 -1.12 -18.79
C ILE A 180 0.06 -1.56 -18.38
N ALA A 181 -0.02 -2.63 -17.60
CA ALA A 181 -1.25 -3.01 -16.93
C ALA A 181 -1.34 -2.23 -15.63
N LEU A 182 -2.26 -1.27 -15.55
CA LEU A 182 -2.56 -0.60 -14.29
C LEU A 182 -3.51 -1.48 -13.48
N GLY A 183 -3.01 -2.03 -12.37
CA GLY A 183 -3.84 -2.69 -11.36
C GLY A 183 -4.58 -1.65 -10.52
N TYR A 184 -5.51 -0.91 -11.11
CA TYR A 184 -6.25 0.13 -10.38
C TYR A 184 -7.48 -0.47 -9.67
N CYS A 185 -7.57 -0.27 -8.36
CA CYS A 185 -8.83 -0.42 -7.64
C CYS A 185 -9.70 0.80 -7.98
N TRP A 186 -10.72 0.62 -8.83
CA TRP A 186 -11.62 1.68 -9.32
C TRP A 186 -12.45 2.41 -8.25
N GLY A 187 -12.11 2.29 -6.97
CA GLY A 187 -12.95 2.74 -5.86
C GLY A 187 -14.32 2.07 -5.90
N THR A 188 -15.26 2.61 -5.13
CA THR A 188 -16.67 2.17 -5.15
C THR A 188 -17.46 2.81 -6.29
N SER A 189 -16.89 3.82 -6.96
CA SER A 189 -17.52 4.56 -8.06
C SER A 189 -17.00 4.09 -9.42
N LYS A 190 -17.87 3.50 -10.24
CA LYS A 190 -17.57 3.23 -11.65
C LYS A 190 -17.24 4.54 -12.36
N THR A 191 -15.97 4.77 -12.64
CA THR A 191 -15.51 6.11 -13.06
C THR A 191 -15.38 6.21 -14.59
N VAL A 192 -15.02 5.15 -15.31
CA VAL A 192 -15.23 4.99 -16.77
C VAL A 192 -15.23 3.48 -17.07
N THR A 193 -16.21 2.96 -17.81
CA THR A 193 -16.24 1.54 -18.19
C THR A 193 -16.58 1.42 -19.66
N THR A 194 -15.78 0.66 -20.42
CA THR A 194 -16.13 0.30 -21.79
C THR A 194 -17.32 -0.64 -21.75
N VAL A 195 -18.44 -0.19 -22.29
CA VAL A 195 -19.68 -0.95 -22.48
C VAL A 195 -20.06 -0.89 -23.95
N THR A 196 -20.92 -1.80 -24.41
CA THR A 196 -21.38 -1.81 -25.80
C THR A 196 -21.93 -0.45 -26.25
N ALA A 197 -22.59 0.27 -25.34
CA ALA A 197 -23.21 1.56 -25.61
C ALA A 197 -22.22 2.71 -25.87
N ASN A 198 -20.99 2.66 -25.34
CA ASN A 198 -19.99 3.73 -25.52
C ASN A 198 -18.79 3.29 -26.35
N TYR A 199 -18.84 2.09 -26.95
CA TYR A 199 -17.72 1.50 -27.66
C TYR A 199 -17.25 2.34 -28.86
N GLN A 200 -18.19 2.72 -29.74
CA GLN A 200 -17.88 3.48 -30.95
C GLN A 200 -17.44 4.92 -30.65
N THR A 201 -17.79 5.46 -29.49
CA THR A 201 -17.44 6.83 -29.09
C THR A 201 -15.97 6.97 -28.74
N TYR A 202 -15.35 5.90 -28.24
CA TYR A 202 -13.96 5.93 -27.75
C TYR A 202 -12.98 5.20 -28.65
N LYS A 203 -13.45 4.54 -29.72
CA LYS A 203 -12.61 3.91 -30.75
C LYS A 203 -12.09 4.97 -31.73
#